data_AF-A0A354IA65-F1
#
_entry.id   AF-A0A354IA65-F1
#
_cell.length_a   1.000
_cell.length_b   1.000
_cell.length_c   1.000
_cell.angle_alpha   90.00
_cell.angle_beta   90.00
_cell.angle_gamma   90.00
#
_symmetry.space_group_name_H-M   'P 1'
#
loop_
_entity.id
_entity.type
_entity.pdbx_description
1 polymer ?
#
loop_
_entity_poly.entity_id
_entity_poly.type
_entity_poly.pdbx_seq_one_letter_code
_entity_poly.pdbx_strand_id
1 'polypeptide(L)'
;MAGRTISFPKGDGSLAHNNRDFIANNVCPERTGWNKTYIRESIADAYEKCFGKAVREYNAGQKRGDRKIVNYVKKIENSDNGENVFYENIVQLGTKYDTPVVDENGNLTEAAKEAIELLDEYVRSFQERNPNLYLFNCVLHLDEATPHLHIDYIPVADGYKKGMKTRNSISKALQQMGFEKGKGRYDNEVIDWEARERDYLMDLCRERGIEVEIKGDKRDNLTLPEYKAAMQKVECLETEAEMLDSWNEALEKQNDDLAQRTSELVAQAQEMEAHNNELVLQAQELAEQIEKAEEKEKAAKEILAKHDLRAETFKTISKEVNTETKKLKSAAVPITNLFGGEEYVKLKKSDWNTMLDAFGKAVSRNHLLEKYEKKIAGLEKRIASLTDQVEKLKRFVASRGLGEAFVEFVKSLAPKTMKQKIKDAKVDADEYNRQRRNQQALPEKKRWQQEL
;
A
#
# COMPACT_ATOMS: atom_id res chain seq x y z
N MET A 1 -24.78 -19.07 12.23
CA MET A 1 -23.80 -20.18 12.27
C MET A 1 -23.83 -20.83 10.90
N ALA A 2 -22.67 -21.14 10.31
CA ALA A 2 -22.65 -21.87 9.03
C ALA A 2 -23.13 -23.31 9.28
N GLY A 3 -23.93 -23.87 8.37
CA GLY A 3 -24.45 -25.24 8.50
C GLY A 3 -23.34 -26.28 8.36
N ARG A 4 -23.52 -27.48 8.93
CA ARG A 4 -22.59 -28.60 8.75
C ARG A 4 -22.63 -29.11 7.31
N THR A 5 -21.59 -29.76 6.82
CA THR A 5 -21.58 -30.36 5.46
C THR A 5 -21.61 -31.87 5.51
N ILE A 6 -22.27 -32.55 4.57
CA ILE A 6 -22.18 -34.01 4.41
C ILE A 6 -21.17 -34.32 3.30
N SER A 7 -20.26 -35.25 3.56
CA SER A 7 -19.30 -35.77 2.60
C SER A 7 -19.55 -37.26 2.35
N PHE A 8 -19.60 -37.67 1.08
CA PHE A 8 -19.78 -39.06 0.65
C PHE A 8 -18.82 -39.45 -0.51
N PRO A 9 -17.51 -39.16 -0.45
CA PRO A 9 -16.61 -39.50 -1.56
C PRO A 9 -16.37 -41.00 -1.64
N LYS A 10 -16.00 -41.44 -2.85
CA LYS A 10 -15.35 -42.73 -3.06
C LYS A 10 -13.96 -42.70 -2.39
N GLY A 11 -13.68 -43.69 -1.56
CA GLY A 11 -12.37 -43.90 -0.96
C GLY A 11 -11.44 -44.77 -1.81
N ASP A 12 -10.15 -44.79 -1.45
CA ASP A 12 -9.11 -45.55 -2.14
C ASP A 12 -9.14 -47.05 -1.80
N GLY A 13 -9.92 -47.46 -0.78
CA GLY A 13 -10.10 -48.85 -0.38
C GLY A 13 -8.90 -49.42 0.39
N SER A 14 -8.45 -48.72 1.44
CA SER A 14 -7.30 -49.18 2.24
C SER A 14 -7.74 -49.88 3.52
N LEU A 15 -7.98 -51.20 3.44
CA LEU A 15 -8.39 -52.00 4.61
C LEU A 15 -7.38 -51.94 5.77
N ALA A 16 -6.08 -51.85 5.47
CA ALA A 16 -5.04 -51.75 6.49
C ALA A 16 -5.11 -50.41 7.25
N HIS A 17 -5.50 -49.33 6.57
CA HIS A 17 -5.76 -48.04 7.21
C HIS A 17 -7.04 -48.12 8.06
N ASN A 18 -8.15 -48.59 7.48
CA ASN A 18 -9.47 -48.65 8.12
C ASN A 18 -9.44 -49.48 9.40
N ASN A 19 -8.63 -50.53 9.41
CA ASN A 19 -8.53 -51.46 10.52
C ASN A 19 -7.37 -51.17 11.47
N ARG A 20 -6.65 -50.06 11.26
CA ARG A 20 -5.48 -49.63 12.04
C ARG A 20 -4.40 -50.71 12.12
N ASP A 21 -4.17 -51.43 11.02
CA ASP A 21 -3.04 -52.36 10.87
C ASP A 21 -1.70 -51.58 10.79
N PHE A 22 -1.77 -50.28 10.48
CA PHE A 22 -0.70 -49.30 10.67
C PHE A 22 -1.29 -47.95 11.15
N ILE A 23 -0.44 -47.09 11.70
CA ILE A 23 -0.82 -45.74 12.15
C ILE A 23 -0.32 -44.72 11.13
N ALA A 24 -1.25 -43.98 10.52
CA ALA A 24 -0.95 -42.89 9.60
C ALA A 24 -0.67 -41.57 10.35
N ASN A 25 0.01 -40.62 9.71
CA ASN A 25 0.42 -39.36 10.33
C ASN A 25 -0.74 -38.48 10.85
N ASN A 26 -1.95 -38.66 10.32
CA ASN A 26 -3.18 -37.96 10.72
C ASN A 26 -3.95 -38.64 11.86
N VAL A 27 -3.51 -39.82 12.30
CA VAL A 27 -4.14 -40.60 13.36
C VAL A 27 -3.50 -40.25 14.70
N CYS A 28 -4.33 -39.99 15.71
CA CYS A 28 -3.94 -39.85 17.11
C CYS A 28 -3.93 -41.25 17.77
N PRO A 29 -2.75 -41.86 18.02
CA PRO A 29 -2.66 -43.25 18.48
C PRO A 29 -3.47 -43.53 19.75
N GLU A 30 -3.50 -42.56 20.67
CA GLU A 30 -4.17 -42.64 21.96
C GLU A 30 -5.69 -42.75 21.85
N ARG A 31 -6.25 -42.29 20.72
CA ARG A 31 -7.70 -42.32 20.44
C ARG A 31 -8.14 -43.51 19.60
N THR A 32 -7.24 -44.36 19.12
CA THR A 32 -7.60 -45.52 18.27
C THR A 32 -8.62 -46.44 18.96
N GLY A 33 -8.57 -46.55 20.28
CA GLY A 33 -9.54 -47.30 21.09
C GLY A 33 -10.95 -46.69 21.14
N TRP A 34 -11.14 -45.46 20.64
CA TRP A 34 -12.46 -44.82 20.53
C TRP A 34 -13.17 -45.22 19.23
N ASN A 35 -12.43 -45.72 18.23
CA ASN A 35 -13.02 -46.16 16.97
C ASN A 35 -14.05 -47.26 17.21
N LYS A 36 -15.09 -47.29 16.37
CA LYS A 36 -16.16 -48.28 16.45
C LYS A 36 -16.20 -49.14 15.20
N THR A 37 -15.94 -50.43 15.38
CA THR A 37 -16.07 -51.42 14.31
C THR A 37 -17.48 -52.01 14.31
N TYR A 38 -18.20 -51.88 13.20
CA TYR A 38 -19.52 -52.48 13.01
C TYR A 38 -19.41 -53.90 12.45
N ILE A 39 -18.52 -54.07 11.47
CA ILE A 39 -18.23 -55.35 10.85
C ILE A 39 -16.80 -55.34 10.31
N ARG A 40 -16.12 -56.47 10.41
CA ARG A 40 -14.76 -56.68 9.89
C ARG A 40 -14.62 -58.14 9.46
N GLU A 41 -14.86 -58.40 8.19
CA GLU A 41 -14.68 -59.71 7.56
C GLU A 41 -13.45 -59.70 6.63
N SER A 42 -12.79 -60.85 6.49
CA SER A 42 -11.73 -60.95 5.48
C SER A 42 -12.33 -60.94 4.07
N ILE A 43 -11.60 -60.41 3.09
CA ILE A 43 -12.03 -60.45 1.67
C ILE A 43 -12.33 -61.89 1.25
N ALA A 44 -11.52 -62.86 1.70
CA ALA A 44 -11.71 -64.26 1.36
C ALA A 44 -13.05 -64.82 1.87
N ASP A 45 -13.39 -64.55 3.13
CA ASP A 45 -14.65 -65.01 3.73
C ASP A 45 -15.85 -64.30 3.09
N ALA A 46 -15.74 -62.99 2.86
CA ALA A 46 -16.78 -62.20 2.20
C ALA A 46 -17.04 -62.70 0.77
N TYR A 47 -16.00 -62.99 0.00
CA TYR A 47 -16.12 -63.56 -1.35
C TYR A 47 -16.69 -64.98 -1.36
N GLU A 48 -16.34 -65.81 -0.38
CA GLU A 48 -16.92 -67.15 -0.24
C GLU A 48 -18.43 -67.06 0.04
N LYS A 49 -18.87 -66.15 0.94
CA LYS A 49 -20.29 -65.91 1.21
C LYS A 49 -21.02 -65.38 -0.02
N CYS A 50 -20.46 -64.40 -0.71
CA CYS A 50 -21.09 -63.76 -1.87
C CYS A 50 -21.14 -64.66 -3.11
N PHE A 51 -20.05 -65.39 -3.38
CA PHE A 51 -19.83 -66.03 -4.69
C PHE A 51 -19.45 -67.50 -4.62
N GLY A 52 -19.11 -68.06 -3.45
CA GLY A 52 -18.58 -69.42 -3.32
C GLY A 52 -19.50 -70.47 -3.95
N LYS A 53 -20.81 -70.37 -3.69
CA LYS A 53 -21.82 -71.23 -4.32
C LYS A 53 -21.81 -71.10 -5.85
N ALA A 54 -21.85 -69.87 -6.37
CA ALA A 54 -21.86 -69.61 -7.81
C ALA A 54 -20.57 -70.10 -8.51
N VAL A 55 -19.42 -69.97 -7.85
CA VAL A 55 -18.13 -70.49 -8.33
C VAL A 55 -18.15 -72.02 -8.40
N ARG A 56 -18.64 -72.70 -7.34
CA ARG A 56 -18.77 -74.16 -7.32
C ARG A 56 -19.68 -74.67 -8.44
N GLU A 57 -20.85 -74.07 -8.59
CA GLU A 57 -21.81 -74.42 -9.66
C GLU A 57 -21.20 -74.20 -11.05
N TYR A 58 -20.53 -73.07 -11.27
CA TYR A 58 -19.87 -72.79 -12.55
C TYR A 58 -18.76 -73.81 -12.85
N ASN A 59 -17.90 -74.10 -11.88
CA ASN A 59 -16.78 -75.04 -12.03
C ASN A 59 -17.24 -76.48 -12.28
N ALA A 60 -18.34 -76.92 -11.65
CA ALA A 60 -18.92 -78.24 -11.88
C ALA A 60 -19.36 -78.45 -13.34
N GLY A 61 -19.81 -77.38 -14.01
CA GLY A 61 -20.17 -77.40 -15.43
C GLY A 61 -19.01 -77.26 -16.41
N GLN A 62 -17.77 -76.97 -15.96
CA GLN A 62 -16.63 -76.74 -16.86
C GLN A 62 -15.89 -78.04 -17.20
N LYS A 63 -15.91 -78.42 -18.48
CA LYS A 63 -15.11 -79.53 -19.04
C LYS A 63 -13.62 -79.19 -19.20
N ARG A 64 -13.34 -77.90 -19.41
CA ARG A 64 -11.98 -77.36 -19.64
C ARG A 64 -11.37 -76.92 -18.31
N GLY A 65 -10.24 -77.51 -17.93
CA GLY A 65 -9.57 -77.21 -16.66
C GLY A 65 -9.12 -75.75 -16.55
N ASP A 66 -8.63 -75.17 -17.64
CA ASP A 66 -8.18 -73.78 -17.73
C ASP A 66 -9.30 -72.75 -17.54
N ARG A 67 -10.57 -73.15 -17.68
CA ARG A 67 -11.74 -72.28 -17.46
C ARG A 67 -12.29 -72.31 -16.05
N LYS A 68 -11.82 -73.22 -15.19
CA LYS A 68 -12.26 -73.30 -13.79
C LYS A 68 -11.67 -72.14 -12.99
N ILE A 69 -12.49 -71.57 -12.12
CA ILE A 69 -12.12 -70.46 -11.24
C ILE A 69 -11.57 -71.07 -9.96
N VAL A 70 -10.26 -70.94 -9.73
CA VAL A 70 -9.61 -71.41 -8.49
C VAL A 70 -9.70 -70.35 -7.40
N ASN A 71 -9.48 -69.09 -7.75
CA ASN A 71 -9.58 -67.95 -6.83
C ASN A 71 -10.35 -66.82 -7.54
N TYR A 72 -11.54 -66.49 -7.04
CA TYR A 72 -12.40 -65.50 -7.69
C TYR A 72 -11.92 -64.06 -7.43
N VAL A 73 -11.33 -63.78 -6.27
CA VAL A 73 -10.71 -62.47 -5.97
C VAL A 73 -9.63 -62.15 -7.00
N LYS A 74 -8.66 -63.06 -7.17
CA LYS A 74 -7.60 -62.92 -8.18
C LYS A 74 -8.15 -62.81 -9.60
N LYS A 75 -9.29 -63.42 -9.88
CA LYS A 75 -9.93 -63.30 -11.18
C LYS A 75 -10.46 -61.88 -11.43
N ILE A 76 -10.98 -61.21 -10.40
CA ILE A 76 -11.40 -59.80 -10.50
C ILE A 76 -10.17 -58.89 -10.60
N GLU A 77 -9.14 -59.09 -9.77
CA GLU A 77 -7.90 -58.29 -9.81
C GLU A 77 -7.22 -58.31 -11.20
N ASN A 78 -7.26 -59.46 -11.88
CA ASN A 78 -6.65 -59.63 -13.19
C ASN A 78 -7.63 -59.41 -14.37
N SER A 79 -8.82 -58.86 -14.11
CA SER A 79 -9.85 -58.66 -15.13
C SER A 79 -9.82 -57.25 -15.69
N ASP A 80 -9.90 -57.12 -17.02
CA ASP A 80 -9.96 -55.83 -17.72
C ASP A 80 -11.39 -55.25 -17.79
N ASN A 81 -12.33 -55.79 -17.02
CA ASN A 81 -13.73 -55.34 -17.03
C ASN A 81 -13.98 -54.07 -16.18
N GLY A 82 -12.95 -53.54 -15.52
CA GLY A 82 -13.03 -52.31 -14.73
C GLY A 82 -13.72 -52.45 -13.37
N GLU A 83 -14.01 -53.67 -12.92
CA GLU A 83 -14.58 -53.92 -11.60
C GLU A 83 -13.48 -54.04 -10.55
N ASN A 84 -13.66 -53.36 -9.41
CA ASN A 84 -12.75 -53.50 -8.27
C ASN A 84 -13.14 -54.70 -7.40
N VAL A 85 -12.17 -55.24 -6.65
CA VAL A 85 -12.43 -56.33 -5.67
C VAL A 85 -13.49 -55.91 -4.66
N PHE A 86 -13.43 -54.66 -4.20
CA PHE A 86 -14.43 -54.02 -3.39
C PHE A 86 -14.42 -52.51 -3.65
N TYR A 87 -15.39 -51.82 -3.07
CA TYR A 87 -15.55 -50.38 -3.18
C TYR A 87 -15.66 -49.80 -1.77
N GLU A 88 -15.13 -48.59 -1.61
CA GLU A 88 -15.15 -47.85 -0.35
C GLU A 88 -15.89 -46.53 -0.55
N ASN A 89 -16.78 -46.19 0.40
CA ASN A 89 -17.29 -44.84 0.57
C ASN A 89 -16.89 -44.33 1.95
N ILE A 90 -16.43 -43.08 2.00
CA ILE A 90 -16.14 -42.37 3.25
C ILE A 90 -17.34 -41.47 3.55
N VAL A 91 -17.92 -41.58 4.75
CA VAL A 91 -19.09 -40.78 5.15
C VAL A 91 -18.72 -39.91 6.33
N GLN A 92 -18.82 -38.59 6.17
CA GLN A 92 -18.48 -37.62 7.20
C GLN A 92 -19.58 -36.58 7.36
N LEU A 93 -19.89 -36.23 8.61
CA LEU A 93 -20.73 -35.09 8.96
C LEU A 93 -19.85 -33.96 9.52
N GLY A 94 -19.91 -32.80 8.89
CA GLY A 94 -19.15 -31.62 9.27
C GLY A 94 -17.72 -31.59 8.77
N THR A 95 -16.95 -30.67 9.32
CA THR A 95 -15.51 -30.45 9.06
C THR A 95 -14.73 -30.45 10.37
N LYS A 96 -13.40 -30.40 10.31
CA LYS A 96 -12.55 -30.24 11.50
C LYS A 96 -12.83 -28.95 12.29
N TYR A 97 -13.51 -27.98 11.68
CA TYR A 97 -13.80 -26.69 12.31
C TYR A 97 -15.15 -26.68 13.04
N ASP A 98 -16.17 -27.35 12.49
CA ASP A 98 -17.52 -27.37 13.05
C ASP A 98 -17.84 -28.65 13.85
N THR A 99 -17.16 -29.76 13.55
CA THR A 99 -17.35 -31.08 14.16
C THR A 99 -15.99 -31.73 14.51
N PRO A 100 -15.08 -31.03 15.22
CA PRO A 100 -13.84 -31.64 15.68
C PRO A 100 -14.13 -32.79 16.66
N VAL A 101 -13.37 -33.89 16.57
CA VAL A 101 -13.52 -35.01 17.53
C VAL A 101 -13.34 -34.53 18.96
N VAL A 102 -12.27 -33.79 19.25
CA VAL A 102 -11.91 -33.35 20.60
C VAL A 102 -11.89 -31.83 20.75
N ASP A 103 -12.16 -31.36 21.97
CA ASP A 103 -11.95 -29.97 22.38
C ASP A 103 -10.48 -29.70 22.75
N GLU A 104 -10.19 -28.46 23.17
CA GLU A 104 -8.85 -28.01 23.60
C GLU A 104 -8.29 -28.82 24.79
N ASN A 105 -9.16 -29.48 25.57
CA ASN A 105 -8.79 -30.30 26.72
C ASN A 105 -8.68 -31.79 26.36
N GLY A 106 -8.89 -32.16 25.09
CA GLY A 106 -8.85 -33.54 24.62
C GLY A 106 -10.13 -34.35 24.90
N ASN A 107 -11.23 -33.70 25.33
CA ASN A 107 -12.51 -34.38 25.56
C ASN A 107 -13.36 -34.42 24.28
N LEU A 108 -14.18 -35.46 24.14
CA LEU A 108 -15.09 -35.60 22.99
C LEU A 108 -16.09 -34.42 22.95
N THR A 109 -16.16 -33.72 21.82
CA THR A 109 -17.05 -32.56 21.66
C THR A 109 -18.51 -32.96 21.55
N GLU A 110 -19.44 -32.05 21.90
CA GLU A 110 -20.88 -32.30 21.71
C GLU A 110 -21.23 -32.47 20.22
N ALA A 111 -20.62 -31.69 19.34
CA ALA A 111 -20.80 -31.83 17.89
C ALA A 111 -20.35 -33.22 17.40
N ALA A 112 -19.22 -33.73 17.90
CA ALA A 112 -18.76 -35.07 17.58
C ALA A 112 -19.71 -36.16 18.12
N LYS A 113 -20.27 -36.00 19.33
CA LYS A 113 -21.26 -36.94 19.88
C LYS A 113 -22.50 -37.03 19.01
N GLU A 114 -23.06 -35.90 18.60
CA GLU A 114 -24.21 -35.85 17.68
C GLU A 114 -23.89 -36.54 16.35
N ALA A 115 -22.72 -36.28 15.78
CA ALA A 115 -22.27 -36.92 14.55
C ALA A 115 -22.08 -38.43 14.71
N ILE A 116 -21.49 -38.89 15.82
CA ILE A 116 -21.31 -40.32 16.13
C ILE A 116 -22.66 -41.04 16.16
N GLU A 117 -23.64 -40.49 16.88
CA GLU A 117 -24.96 -41.10 17.00
C GLU A 117 -25.70 -41.15 15.65
N LEU A 118 -25.53 -40.12 14.81
CA LEU A 118 -26.17 -40.07 13.49
C LEU A 118 -25.53 -41.08 12.54
N LEU A 119 -24.20 -41.14 12.52
CA LEU A 119 -23.45 -42.09 11.70
C LEU A 119 -23.67 -43.54 12.16
N ASP A 120 -23.86 -43.80 13.46
CA ASP A 120 -24.24 -45.10 13.99
C ASP A 120 -25.61 -45.55 13.48
N GLU A 121 -26.61 -44.67 13.53
CA GLU A 121 -27.94 -44.96 13.00
C GLU A 121 -27.92 -45.22 11.49
N TYR A 122 -27.17 -44.40 10.75
CA TYR A 122 -26.99 -44.54 9.31
C TYR A 122 -26.43 -45.91 8.91
N VAL A 123 -25.38 -46.39 9.60
CA VAL A 123 -24.73 -47.68 9.29
C VAL A 123 -25.62 -48.87 9.63
N ARG A 124 -26.34 -48.82 10.76
CA ARG A 124 -27.18 -49.95 11.20
C ARG A 124 -28.22 -50.38 10.19
N SER A 125 -28.71 -49.44 9.40
CA SER A 125 -29.73 -49.66 8.37
C SER A 125 -29.14 -49.74 6.95
N PHE A 126 -27.80 -49.60 6.79
CA PHE A 126 -27.13 -49.54 5.48
C PHE A 126 -27.35 -50.82 4.65
N GLN A 127 -27.16 -52.00 5.23
CA GLN A 127 -27.29 -53.26 4.49
C GLN A 127 -28.72 -53.52 4.00
N GLU A 128 -29.72 -53.05 4.74
CA GLU A 128 -31.14 -53.18 4.40
C GLU A 128 -31.52 -52.29 3.21
N ARG A 129 -31.01 -51.05 3.17
CA ARG A 129 -31.17 -50.13 2.02
C ARG A 129 -30.38 -50.57 0.78
N ASN A 130 -29.33 -51.36 1.00
CA ASN A 130 -28.35 -51.74 -0.02
C ASN A 130 -28.20 -53.27 -0.15
N PRO A 131 -29.28 -54.01 -0.48
CA PRO A 131 -29.28 -55.48 -0.44
C PRO A 131 -28.29 -56.14 -1.42
N ASN A 132 -27.90 -55.45 -2.50
CA ASN A 132 -26.92 -55.94 -3.47
C ASN A 132 -25.50 -55.42 -3.23
N LEU A 133 -25.26 -54.62 -2.19
CA LEU A 133 -23.93 -54.20 -1.78
C LEU A 133 -23.61 -54.88 -0.45
N TYR A 134 -22.85 -55.97 -0.51
CA TYR A 134 -22.51 -56.75 0.69
C TYR A 134 -21.49 -55.98 1.52
N LEU A 135 -21.92 -55.44 2.66
CA LEU A 135 -21.08 -54.74 3.61
C LEU A 135 -20.22 -55.76 4.35
N PHE A 136 -18.90 -55.70 4.16
CA PHE A 136 -17.97 -56.66 4.78
C PHE A 136 -16.98 -56.01 5.73
N ASN A 137 -16.72 -54.71 5.60
CA ASN A 137 -15.93 -53.94 6.55
C ASN A 137 -16.55 -52.55 6.76
N CYS A 138 -16.75 -52.15 8.01
CA CYS A 138 -17.23 -50.82 8.35
C CYS A 138 -16.72 -50.37 9.71
N VAL A 139 -16.06 -49.21 9.72
CA VAL A 139 -15.41 -48.64 10.90
C VAL A 139 -15.70 -47.15 10.97
N LEU A 140 -16.12 -46.67 12.15
CA LEU A 140 -16.18 -45.25 12.50
C LEU A 140 -14.87 -44.84 13.15
N HIS A 141 -14.14 -43.92 12.52
CA HIS A 141 -12.91 -43.35 13.05
C HIS A 141 -13.19 -42.12 13.91
N LEU A 142 -12.68 -42.14 15.13
CA LEU A 142 -12.69 -41.05 16.11
C LEU A 142 -11.27 -40.65 16.54
N ASP A 143 -10.26 -41.22 15.92
CA ASP A 143 -8.85 -40.97 16.18
C ASP A 143 -8.22 -39.94 15.23
N GLU A 144 -8.99 -39.42 14.28
CA GLU A 144 -8.57 -38.37 13.35
C GLU A 144 -9.22 -37.02 13.71
N ALA A 145 -9.29 -36.08 12.75
CA ALA A 145 -9.76 -34.72 13.01
C ALA A 145 -11.29 -34.60 13.16
N THR A 146 -12.05 -35.42 12.43
CA THR A 146 -13.52 -35.35 12.35
C THR A 146 -14.08 -36.78 12.33
N PRO A 147 -15.19 -37.08 13.04
CA PRO A 147 -15.84 -38.39 12.97
C PRO A 147 -16.21 -38.76 11.54
N HIS A 148 -15.74 -39.90 11.04
CA HIS A 148 -16.07 -40.38 9.69
C HIS A 148 -16.10 -41.90 9.62
N LEU A 149 -16.96 -42.42 8.75
CA LEU A 149 -17.10 -43.83 8.45
C LEU A 149 -16.26 -44.21 7.25
N HIS A 150 -15.62 -45.37 7.33
CA HIS A 150 -15.21 -46.14 6.17
C HIS A 150 -16.24 -47.25 5.95
N ILE A 151 -16.85 -47.30 4.77
CA ILE A 151 -17.86 -48.28 4.39
C ILE A 151 -17.34 -49.06 3.18
N ASP A 152 -16.86 -50.28 3.42
CA ASP A 152 -16.32 -51.16 2.40
C ASP A 152 -17.33 -52.25 2.03
N TYR A 153 -17.69 -52.31 0.76
CA TYR A 153 -18.70 -53.25 0.26
C TYR A 153 -18.29 -53.93 -1.05
N ILE A 154 -18.88 -55.11 -1.27
CA ILE A 154 -18.72 -55.91 -2.48
C ILE A 154 -20.06 -55.94 -3.23
N PRO A 155 -20.14 -55.43 -4.47
CA PRO A 155 -21.35 -55.50 -5.26
C PRO A 155 -21.65 -56.94 -5.66
N VAL A 156 -22.89 -57.38 -5.47
CA VAL A 156 -23.35 -58.74 -5.80
C VAL A 156 -24.49 -58.63 -6.80
N ALA A 157 -24.23 -59.06 -8.02
CA ALA A 157 -25.21 -59.05 -9.10
C ALA A 157 -25.52 -60.47 -9.59
N ASP A 158 -26.79 -60.83 -9.64
CA ASP A 158 -27.23 -62.17 -10.07
C ASP A 158 -27.84 -62.19 -11.49
N GLY A 159 -28.24 -63.37 -11.99
CA GLY A 159 -29.03 -63.52 -13.21
C GLY A 159 -28.24 -63.37 -14.51
N TYR A 160 -26.94 -63.65 -14.51
CA TYR A 160 -26.16 -63.72 -15.75
C TYR A 160 -26.43 -65.03 -16.50
N LYS A 161 -26.78 -64.92 -17.79
CA LYS A 161 -27.14 -66.09 -18.65
C LYS A 161 -25.95 -66.89 -19.16
N LYS A 162 -24.79 -66.26 -19.33
CA LYS A 162 -23.56 -66.89 -19.83
C LYS A 162 -22.50 -66.81 -18.76
N GLY A 163 -21.75 -67.86 -18.48
CA GLY A 163 -20.68 -67.87 -17.45
C GLY A 163 -21.21 -68.07 -16.04
N MET A 164 -20.53 -67.51 -15.03
CA MET A 164 -21.00 -67.56 -13.63
C MET A 164 -22.30 -66.76 -13.48
N LYS A 165 -23.29 -67.31 -12.76
CA LYS A 165 -24.65 -66.75 -12.63
C LYS A 165 -24.69 -65.48 -11.77
N THR A 166 -23.95 -65.48 -10.68
CA THR A 166 -23.76 -64.36 -9.74
C THR A 166 -22.33 -63.82 -9.88
N ARG A 167 -22.11 -62.51 -9.81
CA ARG A 167 -20.79 -61.87 -10.03
C ARG A 167 -20.61 -60.61 -9.22
N ASN A 168 -19.34 -60.21 -9.05
CA ASN A 168 -19.01 -58.84 -8.70
C ASN A 168 -19.28 -57.94 -9.91
N SER A 169 -20.30 -57.08 -9.79
CA SER A 169 -20.55 -56.02 -10.76
C SER A 169 -21.37 -54.88 -10.17
N ILE A 170 -20.76 -53.70 -10.04
CA ILE A 170 -21.41 -52.53 -9.42
C ILE A 170 -22.64 -52.07 -10.21
N SER A 171 -22.48 -51.84 -11.52
CA SER A 171 -23.58 -51.32 -12.36
C SER A 171 -24.81 -52.21 -12.33
N LYS A 172 -24.63 -53.53 -12.45
CA LYS A 172 -25.75 -54.47 -12.43
C LYS A 172 -26.34 -54.67 -11.03
N ALA A 173 -25.51 -54.63 -9.98
CA ALA A 173 -25.98 -54.68 -8.59
C ALA A 173 -26.90 -53.49 -8.30
N LEU A 174 -26.50 -52.27 -8.70
CA LEU A 174 -27.31 -51.07 -8.56
C LEU A 174 -28.59 -51.14 -9.42
N GLN A 175 -28.51 -51.60 -10.68
CA GLN A 175 -29.72 -51.83 -11.50
C GLN A 175 -30.71 -52.79 -10.84
N GLN A 176 -30.23 -53.83 -10.17
CA GLN A 176 -31.08 -54.79 -9.44
C GLN A 176 -31.73 -54.18 -8.20
N MET A 177 -31.16 -53.11 -7.66
CA MET A 177 -31.76 -52.29 -6.60
C MET A 177 -32.71 -51.20 -7.13
N GLY A 178 -32.91 -51.12 -8.45
CA GLY A 178 -33.87 -50.21 -9.07
C GLY A 178 -33.28 -48.92 -9.64
N PHE A 179 -31.95 -48.76 -9.65
CA PHE A 179 -31.30 -47.60 -10.29
C PHE A 179 -31.32 -47.73 -11.82
N GLU A 180 -31.70 -46.67 -12.51
CA GLU A 180 -31.78 -46.68 -13.96
C GLU A 180 -30.39 -46.73 -14.58
N LYS A 181 -30.26 -47.45 -15.70
CA LYS A 181 -29.01 -47.48 -16.43
C LYS A 181 -28.71 -46.10 -17.00
N GLY A 182 -27.67 -45.46 -16.49
CA GLY A 182 -27.30 -44.12 -16.89
C GLY A 182 -26.76 -43.99 -18.32
N LYS A 183 -26.69 -42.75 -18.80
CA LYS A 183 -26.37 -42.41 -20.20
C LYS A 183 -24.90 -42.09 -20.43
N GLY A 184 -24.08 -42.03 -19.38
CA GLY A 184 -22.65 -41.73 -19.54
C GLY A 184 -21.88 -41.66 -18.22
N ARG A 185 -20.65 -41.13 -18.29
CA ARG A 185 -19.76 -41.04 -17.12
C ARG A 185 -20.33 -40.17 -15.99
N TYR A 186 -21.06 -39.12 -16.33
CA TYR A 186 -21.60 -38.12 -15.38
C TYR A 186 -23.08 -38.33 -15.04
N ASP A 187 -23.65 -39.44 -15.52
CA ASP A 187 -25.05 -39.82 -15.36
C ASP A 187 -25.06 -41.35 -15.37
N ASN A 188 -24.88 -41.94 -14.18
CA ASN A 188 -24.73 -43.37 -13.96
C ASN A 188 -25.31 -43.80 -12.61
N GLU A 189 -25.50 -45.11 -12.46
CA GLU A 189 -26.17 -45.72 -11.32
C GLU A 189 -25.53 -45.39 -9.98
N VAL A 190 -24.20 -45.22 -9.94
CA VAL A 190 -23.46 -44.89 -8.71
C VAL A 190 -23.80 -43.48 -8.25
N ILE A 191 -23.92 -42.52 -9.18
CA ILE A 191 -24.26 -41.13 -8.84
C ILE A 191 -25.66 -41.05 -8.25
N ASP A 192 -26.63 -41.74 -8.85
CA ASP A 192 -28.02 -41.77 -8.36
C ASP A 192 -28.13 -42.47 -7.00
N TRP A 193 -27.36 -43.54 -6.81
CA TRP A 193 -27.27 -44.24 -5.53
C TRP A 193 -26.64 -43.38 -4.44
N GLU A 194 -25.53 -42.71 -4.72
CA GLU A 194 -24.90 -41.79 -3.78
C GLU A 194 -25.81 -40.60 -3.44
N ALA A 195 -26.60 -40.11 -4.41
CA ALA A 195 -27.61 -39.08 -4.16
C ALA A 195 -28.68 -39.59 -3.18
N ARG A 196 -29.21 -40.81 -3.38
CA ARG A 196 -30.17 -41.43 -2.44
C ARG A 196 -29.59 -41.58 -1.03
N GLU A 197 -28.33 -42.01 -0.89
CA GLU A 197 -27.71 -42.13 0.44
C GLU A 197 -27.46 -40.77 1.09
N ARG A 198 -27.09 -39.73 0.30
CA ARG A 198 -26.98 -38.35 0.81
C ARG A 198 -28.33 -37.82 1.28
N ASP A 199 -29.41 -38.06 0.52
CA ASP A 199 -30.76 -37.63 0.90
C ASP A 199 -31.20 -38.29 2.22
N TYR A 200 -30.93 -39.59 2.39
CA TYR A 200 -31.22 -40.29 3.65
C TYR A 200 -30.43 -39.72 4.83
N LEU A 201 -29.14 -39.39 4.64
CA LEU A 201 -28.35 -38.70 5.67
C LEU A 201 -28.89 -37.30 5.99
N MET A 202 -29.36 -36.56 4.99
CA MET A 202 -30.00 -35.25 5.19
C MET A 202 -31.30 -35.36 5.98
N ASP A 203 -32.10 -36.40 5.73
CA ASP A 203 -33.32 -36.66 6.49
C ASP A 203 -33.00 -36.98 7.96
N LEU A 204 -32.00 -37.83 8.22
CA LEU A 204 -31.51 -38.09 9.59
C LEU A 204 -31.00 -36.81 10.29
N CYS A 205 -30.32 -35.93 9.55
CA CYS A 205 -29.88 -34.63 10.08
C CYS A 205 -31.10 -33.77 10.44
N ARG A 206 -32.11 -33.71 9.56
CA ARG A 206 -33.33 -32.91 9.75
C ARG A 206 -34.13 -33.39 10.97
N GLU A 207 -34.28 -34.70 11.15
CA GLU A 207 -34.98 -35.29 12.31
C GLU A 207 -34.34 -34.90 13.65
N ARG A 208 -33.02 -34.67 13.64
CA ARG A 208 -32.23 -34.28 14.81
C ARG A 208 -32.00 -32.77 14.92
N GLY A 209 -32.58 -31.97 14.03
CA GLY A 209 -32.44 -30.51 14.03
C GLY A 209 -31.05 -29.99 13.62
N ILE A 210 -30.27 -30.80 12.89
CA ILE A 210 -28.94 -30.42 12.41
C ILE A 210 -29.10 -29.67 11.06
N GLU A 211 -28.74 -28.40 11.01
CA GLU A 211 -28.67 -27.63 9.76
C GLU A 211 -27.50 -28.09 8.89
N VAL A 212 -27.81 -28.52 7.67
CA VAL A 212 -26.83 -28.93 6.67
C VAL A 212 -26.75 -27.91 5.54
N GLU A 213 -25.55 -27.41 5.27
CA GLU A 213 -25.27 -26.53 4.13
C GLU A 213 -24.86 -27.37 2.92
N ILE A 214 -25.63 -27.27 1.83
CA ILE A 214 -25.30 -27.91 0.55
C ILE A 214 -24.30 -27.03 -0.20
N LYS A 215 -23.01 -27.34 -0.10
CA LYS A 215 -21.98 -26.71 -0.94
C LYS A 215 -22.01 -27.35 -2.32
N GLY A 216 -22.20 -26.53 -3.35
CA GLY A 216 -22.52 -26.92 -4.74
C GLY A 216 -21.87 -28.21 -5.25
N ASP A 217 -22.68 -28.99 -5.96
CA ASP A 217 -22.57 -30.42 -6.30
C ASP A 217 -21.34 -30.90 -7.12
N LYS A 218 -20.28 -30.11 -7.23
CA LYS A 218 -19.08 -30.48 -7.98
C LYS A 218 -17.82 -30.19 -7.18
N ARG A 219 -17.49 -31.11 -6.29
CA ARG A 219 -16.14 -31.24 -5.72
C ARG A 219 -15.45 -32.41 -6.39
N ASP A 220 -14.26 -32.17 -6.91
CA ASP A 220 -13.37 -33.27 -7.28
C ASP A 220 -13.04 -34.07 -6.00
N ASN A 221 -13.05 -35.41 -6.08
CA ASN A 221 -12.64 -36.28 -4.98
C ASN A 221 -11.12 -36.11 -4.79
N LEU A 222 -10.72 -35.17 -3.95
CA LEU A 222 -9.31 -34.96 -3.59
C LEU A 222 -8.89 -36.03 -2.57
N THR A 223 -7.77 -36.68 -2.82
CA THR A 223 -7.08 -37.50 -1.82
C THR A 223 -6.65 -36.63 -0.63
N LEU A 224 -6.41 -37.22 0.55
CA LEU A 224 -6.00 -36.47 1.74
C LEU A 224 -4.75 -35.58 1.51
N PRO A 225 -3.70 -36.02 0.79
CA PRO A 225 -2.57 -35.15 0.44
C PRO A 225 -2.97 -33.96 -0.44
N GLU A 226 -3.83 -34.17 -1.43
CA GLU A 226 -4.31 -33.11 -2.32
C GLU A 226 -5.17 -32.09 -1.57
N TYR A 227 -6.03 -32.55 -0.66
CA TYR A 227 -6.81 -31.68 0.22
C TYR A 227 -5.89 -30.83 1.11
N LYS A 228 -4.88 -31.42 1.74
CA LYS A 228 -3.92 -30.68 2.60
C LYS A 228 -3.15 -29.62 1.80
N ALA A 229 -2.69 -29.95 0.59
CA ALA A 229 -2.01 -29.00 -0.28
C ALA A 229 -2.94 -27.86 -0.73
N ALA A 230 -4.20 -28.17 -1.06
CA ALA A 230 -5.21 -27.17 -1.39
C ALA A 230 -5.49 -26.25 -0.20
N MET A 231 -5.64 -26.79 1.00
CA MET A 231 -5.86 -25.99 2.21
C MET A 231 -4.68 -25.10 2.57
N GLN A 232 -3.44 -25.60 2.44
CA GLN A 232 -2.24 -24.75 2.63
C GLN A 232 -2.21 -23.59 1.63
N LYS A 233 -2.61 -23.85 0.39
CA LYS A 233 -2.69 -22.81 -0.63
C LYS A 233 -3.78 -21.79 -0.31
N VAL A 234 -4.93 -22.22 0.20
CA VAL A 234 -6.00 -21.31 0.66
C VAL A 234 -5.50 -20.45 1.82
N GLU A 235 -4.85 -21.03 2.82
CA GLU A 235 -4.28 -20.30 3.96
C GLU A 235 -3.21 -19.27 3.53
N CYS A 236 -2.34 -19.63 2.57
CA CYS A 236 -1.40 -18.68 1.97
C CYS A 236 -2.11 -17.54 1.22
N LEU A 237 -3.20 -17.83 0.51
CA LEU A 237 -3.96 -16.80 -0.21
C LEU A 237 -4.74 -15.89 0.74
N GLU A 238 -5.28 -16.43 1.83
CA GLU A 238 -5.95 -15.65 2.88
C GLU A 238 -4.97 -14.70 3.56
N THR A 239 -3.78 -15.19 3.93
CA THR A 239 -2.72 -14.33 4.49
C THR A 239 -2.21 -13.30 3.48
N GLU A 240 -2.12 -13.62 2.19
CA GLU A 240 -1.79 -12.65 1.14
C GLU A 240 -2.89 -11.57 1.00
N ALA A 241 -4.17 -11.96 1.07
CA ALA A 241 -5.30 -11.03 1.03
C ALA A 241 -5.28 -10.05 2.22
N GLU A 242 -5.07 -10.55 3.44
CA GLU A 242 -4.94 -9.70 4.65
C GLU A 242 -3.78 -8.71 4.54
N MET A 243 -2.65 -9.14 3.98
CA MET A 243 -1.49 -8.27 3.73
C MET A 243 -1.80 -7.18 2.69
N LEU A 244 -2.54 -7.52 1.62
CA LEU A 244 -2.97 -6.56 0.61
C LEU A 244 -3.98 -5.56 1.17
N ASP A 245 -4.90 -5.99 2.01
CA ASP A 245 -5.87 -5.10 2.68
C ASP A 245 -5.15 -4.10 3.60
N SER A 246 -4.21 -4.58 4.42
CA SER A 246 -3.36 -3.72 5.25
C SER A 246 -2.54 -2.71 4.42
N TRP A 247 -2.01 -3.14 3.28
CA TRP A 247 -1.28 -2.27 2.37
C TRP A 247 -2.19 -1.22 1.70
N ASN A 248 -3.41 -1.60 1.32
CA ASN A 248 -4.40 -0.69 0.76
C ASN A 248 -4.82 0.38 1.80
N GLU A 249 -5.07 -0.01 3.04
CA GLU A 249 -5.35 0.95 4.13
C GLU A 249 -4.19 1.94 4.34
N ALA A 250 -2.94 1.48 4.25
CA ALA A 250 -1.77 2.34 4.36
C ALA A 250 -1.65 3.33 3.18
N LEU A 251 -1.97 2.88 1.96
CA LEU A 251 -2.00 3.73 0.77
C LEU A 251 -3.11 4.79 0.84
N GLU A 252 -4.28 4.42 1.35
CA GLU A 252 -5.40 5.34 1.51
C GLU A 252 -5.02 6.49 2.45
N LYS A 253 -4.39 6.18 3.59
CA LYS A 253 -3.82 7.21 4.50
C LYS A 253 -2.77 8.10 3.82
N GLN A 254 -1.89 7.54 2.99
CA GLN A 254 -0.91 8.34 2.27
C GLN A 254 -1.57 9.27 1.24
N ASN A 255 -2.63 8.83 0.57
CA ASN A 255 -3.39 9.67 -0.35
C ASN A 255 -4.08 10.82 0.38
N ASP A 256 -4.66 10.57 1.56
CA ASP A 256 -5.27 11.61 2.39
C ASP A 256 -4.23 12.65 2.83
N ASP A 257 -3.06 12.20 3.31
CA ASP A 257 -1.94 13.09 3.68
C ASP A 257 -1.46 13.94 2.49
N LEU A 258 -1.37 13.34 1.30
CA LEU A 258 -1.00 14.05 0.07
C LEU A 258 -2.06 15.05 -0.36
N ALA A 259 -3.34 14.69 -0.25
CA ALA A 259 -4.46 15.60 -0.54
C ALA A 259 -4.43 16.81 0.40
N GLN A 260 -4.20 16.59 1.70
CA GLN A 260 -4.06 17.66 2.68
C GLN A 260 -2.87 18.58 2.36
N ARG A 261 -1.68 18.03 2.12
CA ARG A 261 -0.49 18.82 1.73
C ARG A 261 -0.72 19.61 0.44
N THR A 262 -1.44 19.02 -0.51
CA THR A 262 -1.77 19.71 -1.76
C THR A 262 -2.68 20.91 -1.48
N SER A 263 -3.68 20.76 -0.62
CA SER A 263 -4.55 21.86 -0.20
C SER A 263 -3.77 22.97 0.52
N GLU A 264 -2.83 22.62 1.40
CA GLU A 264 -1.97 23.58 2.11
C GLU A 264 -1.07 24.36 1.14
N LEU A 265 -0.46 23.67 0.17
CA LEU A 265 0.38 24.30 -0.86
C LEU A 265 -0.42 25.23 -1.77
N VAL A 266 -1.66 24.87 -2.13
CA VAL A 266 -2.55 25.73 -2.90
C VAL A 266 -2.88 27.01 -2.12
N ALA A 267 -3.18 26.90 -0.82
CA ALA A 267 -3.42 28.07 0.02
C ALA A 267 -2.19 28.99 0.12
N GLN A 268 -1.00 28.42 0.32
CA GLN A 268 0.25 29.20 0.33
C GLN A 268 0.54 29.89 -1.01
N ALA A 269 0.25 29.22 -2.13
CA ALA A 269 0.42 29.81 -3.45
C ALA A 269 -0.52 31.00 -3.67
N GLN A 270 -1.77 30.92 -3.22
CA GLN A 270 -2.74 32.02 -3.27
C GLN A 270 -2.30 33.20 -2.40
N GLU A 271 -1.78 32.94 -1.21
CA GLU A 271 -1.27 33.99 -0.31
C GLU A 271 -0.05 34.71 -0.92
N MET A 272 0.87 33.95 -1.52
CA MET A 272 2.02 34.50 -2.23
C MET A 272 1.60 35.30 -3.47
N GLU A 273 0.58 34.87 -4.20
CA GLU A 273 0.01 35.62 -5.33
C GLU A 273 -0.60 36.95 -4.87
N ALA A 274 -1.35 36.94 -3.77
CA ALA A 274 -1.89 38.17 -3.18
C ALA A 274 -0.79 39.15 -2.75
N HIS A 275 0.25 38.66 -2.07
CA HIS A 275 1.40 39.48 -1.69
C HIS A 275 2.17 40.03 -2.90
N ASN A 276 2.34 39.24 -3.96
CA ASN A 276 2.97 39.72 -5.19
C ASN A 276 2.16 40.84 -5.85
N ASN A 277 0.83 40.72 -5.87
CA ASN A 277 -0.04 41.78 -6.40
C ASN A 277 0.09 43.08 -5.58
N GLU A 278 0.21 42.98 -4.25
CA GLU A 278 0.44 44.14 -3.39
C GLU A 278 1.81 44.79 -3.65
N LEU A 279 2.87 44.00 -3.82
CA LEU A 279 4.19 44.52 -4.19
C LEU A 279 4.18 45.24 -5.55
N VAL A 280 3.42 44.73 -6.52
CA VAL A 280 3.26 45.38 -7.83
C VAL A 280 2.59 46.74 -7.67
N LEU A 281 1.54 46.85 -6.85
CA LEU A 281 0.88 48.12 -6.55
C LEU A 281 1.83 49.12 -5.87
N GLN A 282 2.60 48.66 -4.87
CA GLN A 282 3.59 49.51 -4.20
C GLN A 282 4.69 49.99 -5.16
N ALA A 283 5.14 49.13 -6.08
CA ALA A 283 6.12 49.49 -7.10
C ALA A 283 5.59 50.55 -8.07
N GLN A 284 4.31 50.46 -8.45
CA GLN A 284 3.65 51.48 -9.28
C GLN A 284 3.56 52.82 -8.55
N GLU A 285 3.18 52.82 -7.27
CA GLU A 285 3.10 54.04 -6.47
C GLU A 285 4.48 54.70 -6.32
N LEU A 286 5.52 53.91 -6.04
CA LEU A 286 6.90 54.41 -5.97
C LEU A 286 7.37 55.00 -7.30
N ALA A 287 7.02 54.38 -8.43
CA ALA A 287 7.35 54.90 -9.76
C ALA A 287 6.72 56.29 -9.98
N GLU A 288 5.45 56.47 -9.63
CA GLU A 288 4.80 57.80 -9.70
C GLU A 288 5.46 58.83 -8.78
N GLN A 289 5.90 58.42 -7.58
CA GLN A 289 6.60 59.32 -6.66
C GLN A 289 7.96 59.75 -7.21
N ILE A 290 8.69 58.84 -7.87
CA ILE A 290 9.96 59.13 -8.53
C ILE A 290 9.74 60.13 -9.68
N GLU A 291 8.75 59.90 -10.54
CA GLU A 291 8.43 60.82 -11.64
C GLU A 291 8.13 62.24 -11.12
N LYS A 292 7.28 62.36 -10.09
CA LYS A 292 7.00 63.66 -9.44
C LYS A 292 8.25 64.30 -8.82
N ALA A 293 9.17 63.50 -8.29
CA ALA A 293 10.42 64.01 -7.74
C ALA A 293 11.37 64.50 -8.83
N GLU A 294 11.47 63.78 -9.94
CA GLU A 294 12.27 64.16 -11.12
C GLU A 294 11.76 65.46 -11.75
N GLU A 295 10.43 65.65 -11.85
CA GLU A 295 9.83 66.90 -12.30
C GLU A 295 10.21 68.09 -11.38
N LYS A 296 10.12 67.88 -10.06
CA LYS A 296 10.51 68.91 -9.08
C LYS A 296 12.00 69.20 -9.14
N GLU A 297 12.85 68.19 -9.33
CA GLU A 297 14.29 68.37 -9.51
C GLU A 297 14.59 69.18 -10.78
N LYS A 298 13.90 68.88 -11.89
CA LYS A 298 14.03 69.63 -13.14
C LYS A 298 13.61 71.09 -12.97
N ALA A 299 12.47 71.35 -12.33
CA ALA A 299 12.03 72.71 -12.01
C ALA A 299 13.03 73.44 -11.10
N ALA A 300 13.58 72.75 -10.09
CA ALA A 300 14.60 73.31 -9.21
C ALA A 300 15.90 73.62 -9.97
N LYS A 301 16.34 72.74 -10.90
CA LYS A 301 17.50 72.97 -11.77
C LYS A 301 17.28 74.17 -12.70
N GLU A 302 16.08 74.34 -13.27
CA GLU A 302 15.75 75.52 -14.10
C GLU A 302 15.76 76.82 -13.28
N ILE A 303 15.25 76.79 -12.05
CA ILE A 303 15.36 77.92 -11.11
C ILE A 303 16.83 78.20 -10.78
N LEU A 304 17.62 77.17 -10.50
CA LEU A 304 19.05 77.31 -10.20
C LEU A 304 19.81 77.92 -11.37
N ALA A 305 19.52 77.48 -12.61
CA ALA A 305 20.12 78.02 -13.83
C ALA A 305 19.73 79.49 -14.07
N LYS A 306 18.48 79.88 -13.80
CA LYS A 306 18.06 81.30 -13.83
C LYS A 306 18.74 82.14 -12.75
N HIS A 307 19.06 81.54 -11.60
CA HIS A 307 19.75 82.21 -10.49
C HIS A 307 21.27 82.02 -10.49
N ASP A 308 21.86 81.37 -11.51
CA ASP A 308 23.31 81.35 -11.77
C ASP A 308 23.82 82.72 -12.30
N LEU A 309 23.06 83.78 -12.00
CA LEU A 309 23.47 85.16 -11.88
C LEU A 309 24.73 85.35 -11.02
N ARG A 310 25.21 84.34 -10.29
CA ARG A 310 26.33 84.44 -9.33
C ARG A 310 27.62 84.90 -10.00
N ALA A 311 27.91 84.52 -11.24
CA ALA A 311 29.12 84.97 -11.93
C ALA A 311 28.99 86.40 -12.49
N GLU A 312 27.86 86.74 -13.11
CA GLU A 312 27.62 88.07 -13.68
C GLU A 312 27.37 89.14 -12.60
N THR A 313 26.55 88.85 -11.59
CA THR A 313 26.30 89.79 -10.49
C THR A 313 27.55 90.06 -9.66
N PHE A 314 28.41 89.06 -9.41
CA PHE A 314 29.69 89.32 -8.75
C PHE A 314 30.58 90.24 -9.58
N LYS A 315 30.62 90.08 -10.90
CA LYS A 315 31.43 90.93 -11.79
C LYS A 315 30.93 92.38 -11.81
N THR A 316 29.61 92.57 -11.79
CA THR A 316 28.96 93.90 -11.74
C THR A 316 29.17 94.55 -10.37
N ILE A 317 28.89 93.84 -9.27
CA ILE A 317 29.12 94.32 -7.90
C ILE A 317 30.61 94.67 -7.70
N SER A 318 31.53 93.84 -8.19
CA SER A 318 32.98 94.11 -8.05
C SER A 318 33.43 95.32 -8.87
N LYS A 319 32.81 95.62 -10.01
CA LYS A 319 33.05 96.87 -10.75
C LYS A 319 32.56 98.08 -9.97
N GLU A 320 31.35 98.01 -9.44
CA GLU A 320 30.67 99.13 -8.77
C GLU A 320 31.36 99.50 -7.44
N VAL A 321 31.74 98.49 -6.65
CA VAL A 321 32.54 98.65 -5.43
C VAL A 321 33.92 99.26 -5.74
N ASN A 322 34.57 98.89 -6.85
CA ASN A 322 35.86 99.49 -7.24
C ASN A 322 35.72 100.97 -7.60
N THR A 323 34.62 101.37 -8.25
CA THR A 323 34.33 102.78 -8.55
C THR A 323 34.05 103.61 -7.29
N GLU A 324 33.29 103.08 -6.34
CA GLU A 324 33.05 103.78 -5.06
C GLU A 324 34.30 103.85 -4.19
N THR A 325 35.11 102.79 -4.15
CA THR A 325 36.39 102.76 -3.41
C THR A 325 37.37 103.82 -3.93
N LYS A 326 37.40 104.07 -5.25
CA LYS A 326 38.20 105.16 -5.84
C LYS A 326 37.68 106.54 -5.45
N LYS A 327 36.36 106.77 -5.45
CA LYS A 327 35.75 108.04 -5.02
C LYS A 327 36.03 108.34 -3.54
N LEU A 328 35.94 107.33 -2.68
CA LEU A 328 36.25 107.44 -1.24
C LEU A 328 37.74 107.72 -0.99
N LYS A 329 38.66 107.07 -1.72
CA LYS A 329 40.10 107.37 -1.63
C LYS A 329 40.45 108.81 -2.04
N SER A 330 39.76 109.38 -3.03
CA SER A 330 39.97 110.78 -3.43
C SER A 330 39.35 111.82 -2.47
N ALA A 331 38.40 111.40 -1.63
CA ALA A 331 37.71 112.27 -0.66
C ALA A 331 38.36 112.27 0.73
N ALA A 332 39.26 111.32 1.00
CA ALA A 332 40.04 111.20 2.22
C ALA A 332 41.21 112.20 2.21
N VAL A 333 41.18 113.19 3.11
CA VAL A 333 42.27 114.16 3.26
C VAL A 333 43.12 113.79 4.49
N PRO A 334 44.44 113.54 4.33
CA PRO A 334 45.34 113.26 5.45
C PRO A 334 45.50 114.51 6.32
N ILE A 335 45.50 114.33 7.64
CA ILE A 335 45.82 115.41 8.59
C ILE A 335 47.07 115.00 9.37
N THR A 336 48.12 115.81 9.29
CA THR A 336 49.27 115.72 10.18
C THR A 336 48.91 116.37 11.52
N ASN A 337 49.00 115.62 12.61
CA ASN A 337 48.70 116.12 13.95
C ASN A 337 49.99 116.37 14.74
N LEU A 338 50.03 117.47 15.51
CA LEU A 338 51.25 118.02 16.13
C LEU A 338 51.69 117.33 17.43
N PHE A 339 50.97 116.30 17.89
CA PHE A 339 51.32 115.49 19.07
C PHE A 339 50.93 114.02 18.85
N GLY A 340 51.89 113.18 18.45
CA GLY A 340 51.92 111.73 18.71
C GLY A 340 51.19 110.78 17.74
N GLY A 341 51.98 110.09 16.90
CA GLY A 341 51.95 108.63 16.72
C GLY A 341 50.94 107.95 15.76
N GLU A 342 49.73 108.47 15.59
CA GLU A 342 48.69 107.77 14.78
C GLU A 342 48.23 108.62 13.59
N GLU A 343 48.09 108.01 12.40
CA GLU A 343 47.61 108.67 11.19
C GLU A 343 46.08 108.88 11.25
N TYR A 344 45.64 110.14 11.13
CA TYR A 344 44.23 110.50 11.11
C TYR A 344 43.80 110.98 9.72
N VAL A 345 42.63 110.49 9.27
CA VAL A 345 41.99 110.91 8.01
C VAL A 345 40.66 111.58 8.33
N LYS A 346 40.43 112.79 7.81
CA LYS A 346 39.15 113.49 7.98
C LYS A 346 38.21 113.10 6.84
N LEU A 347 37.08 112.47 7.21
CA LEU A 347 36.03 112.05 6.29
C LEU A 347 34.71 112.76 6.64
N LYS A 348 33.85 113.00 5.65
CA LYS A 348 32.49 113.50 5.91
C LYS A 348 31.69 112.40 6.61
N LYS A 349 30.81 112.78 7.55
CA LYS A 349 29.99 111.84 8.34
C LYS A 349 29.08 110.97 7.46
N SER A 350 28.58 111.50 6.35
CA SER A 350 27.82 110.74 5.35
C SER A 350 28.66 109.60 4.76
N ASP A 351 29.90 109.89 4.38
CA ASP A 351 30.79 108.96 3.69
C ASP A 351 31.31 107.90 4.66
N TRP A 352 31.54 108.27 5.92
CA TRP A 352 31.83 107.34 7.02
C TRP A 352 30.65 106.39 7.32
N ASN A 353 29.42 106.91 7.36
CA ASN A 353 28.23 106.09 7.56
C ASN A 353 28.01 105.12 6.38
N THR A 354 28.27 105.55 5.14
CA THR A 354 28.23 104.67 3.97
C THR A 354 29.29 103.57 4.04
N MET A 355 30.52 103.89 4.49
CA MET A 355 31.54 102.87 4.75
C MET A 355 31.10 101.87 5.82
N LEU A 356 30.53 102.34 6.94
CA LEU A 356 30.05 101.47 8.01
C LEU A 356 28.90 100.57 7.55
N ASP A 357 27.96 101.09 6.74
CA ASP A 357 26.86 100.30 6.20
C ASP A 357 27.35 99.25 5.19
N ALA A 358 28.28 99.61 4.30
CA ALA A 358 28.91 98.67 3.38
C ALA A 358 29.71 97.58 4.12
N PHE A 359 30.43 97.95 5.17
CA PHE A 359 31.16 97.00 6.01
C PHE A 359 30.21 96.09 6.79
N GLY A 360 29.14 96.65 7.36
CA GLY A 360 28.08 95.88 8.04
C GLY A 360 27.40 94.87 7.11
N LYS A 361 27.10 95.27 5.87
CA LYS A 361 26.57 94.37 4.83
C LYS A 361 27.57 93.30 4.41
N ALA A 362 28.86 93.63 4.29
CA ALA A 362 29.92 92.67 3.95
C ALA A 362 30.14 91.63 5.06
N VAL A 363 30.17 92.06 6.32
CA VAL A 363 30.26 91.16 7.49
C VAL A 363 29.03 90.24 7.56
N SER A 364 27.84 90.79 7.33
CA SER A 364 26.59 90.00 7.30
C SER A 364 26.59 88.97 6.17
N ARG A 365 27.09 89.33 4.98
CA ARG A 365 27.26 88.42 3.85
C ARG A 365 28.29 87.32 4.15
N ASN A 366 29.42 87.65 4.76
CA ASN A 366 30.43 86.66 5.15
C ASN A 366 29.88 85.69 6.19
N HIS A 367 29.11 86.18 7.17
CA HIS A 367 28.44 85.31 8.13
C HIS A 367 27.41 84.36 7.49
N LEU A 368 26.66 84.85 6.49
CA LEU A 368 25.74 84.01 5.70
C LEU A 368 26.49 82.97 4.87
N LEU A 369 27.60 83.34 4.23
CA LEU A 369 28.45 82.41 3.48
C LEU A 369 29.01 81.31 4.38
N GLU A 370 29.55 81.68 5.55
CA GLU A 370 30.05 80.72 6.54
C GLU A 370 28.95 79.75 7.01
N LYS A 371 27.71 80.24 7.16
CA LYS A 371 26.55 79.39 7.49
C LYS A 371 26.20 78.40 6.38
N TYR A 372 26.25 78.83 5.11
CA TYR A 372 26.02 77.93 3.97
C TYR A 372 27.16 76.93 3.79
N GLU A 373 28.42 77.34 3.95
CA GLU A 373 29.58 76.45 3.90
C GLU A 373 29.49 75.36 4.98
N LYS A 374 29.11 75.71 6.21
CA LYS A 374 28.85 74.72 7.28
C LYS A 374 27.73 73.75 6.91
N LYS A 375 26.66 74.23 6.26
CA LYS A 375 25.54 73.39 5.83
C LYS A 375 25.94 72.44 4.70
N ILE A 376 26.73 72.91 3.73
CA ILE A 376 27.26 72.10 2.62
C ILE A 376 28.19 71.01 3.18
N ALA A 377 29.14 71.37 4.04
CA ALA A 377 30.02 70.40 4.69
C ALA A 377 29.24 69.33 5.48
N GLY A 378 28.14 69.72 6.14
CA GLY A 378 27.24 68.78 6.81
C GLY A 378 26.53 67.81 5.87
N LEU A 379 26.10 68.28 4.70
CA LEU A 379 25.48 67.45 3.67
C LEU A 379 26.49 66.51 3.01
N GLU A 380 27.68 66.98 2.69
CA GLU A 380 28.78 66.16 2.14
C GLU A 380 29.15 65.01 3.08
N LYS A 381 29.26 65.30 4.39
CA LYS A 381 29.50 64.27 5.40
C LYS A 381 28.38 63.22 5.45
N ARG A 382 27.13 63.64 5.28
CA ARG A 382 25.97 62.74 5.26
C ARG A 382 25.94 61.87 4.01
N ILE A 383 26.28 62.43 2.84
CA ILE A 383 26.44 61.67 1.60
C ILE A 383 27.55 60.63 1.76
N ALA A 384 28.72 61.02 2.28
CA ALA A 384 29.83 60.09 2.52
C ALA A 384 29.42 58.93 3.44
N SER A 385 28.68 59.22 4.52
CA SER A 385 28.16 58.19 5.44
C SER A 385 27.17 57.24 4.77
N LEU A 386 26.25 57.75 3.94
CA LEU A 386 25.27 56.92 3.24
C LEU A 386 25.96 56.05 2.19
N THR A 387 26.93 56.59 1.47
CA THR A 387 27.73 55.83 0.49
C THR A 387 28.49 54.69 1.17
N ASP A 388 29.11 54.91 2.34
CA ASP A 388 29.77 53.85 3.11
C ASP A 388 28.79 52.76 3.57
N GLN A 389 27.58 53.14 4.01
CA GLN A 389 26.54 52.17 4.39
C GLN A 389 26.09 51.31 3.20
N VAL A 390 25.87 51.93 2.03
CA VAL A 390 25.51 51.21 0.80
C VAL A 390 26.63 50.23 0.40
N GLU A 391 27.89 50.64 0.51
CA GLU A 391 29.02 49.78 0.16
C GLU A 391 29.15 48.59 1.12
N LYS A 392 28.90 48.79 2.42
CA LYS A 392 28.82 47.69 3.40
C LYS A 392 27.70 46.70 3.09
N LEU A 393 26.52 47.19 2.70
CA LEU A 393 25.41 46.33 2.30
C LEU A 393 25.74 45.53 1.04
N LYS A 394 26.35 46.15 0.02
CA LYS A 394 26.82 45.44 -1.18
C LYS A 394 27.82 44.33 -0.84
N ARG A 395 28.80 44.59 0.02
CA ARG A 395 29.76 43.57 0.49
C ARG A 395 29.09 42.46 1.29
N PHE A 396 28.11 42.78 2.13
CA PHE A 396 27.33 41.78 2.85
C PHE A 396 26.60 40.84 1.89
N VAL A 397 25.89 41.40 0.89
CA VAL A 397 25.17 40.62 -0.13
C VAL A 397 26.13 39.71 -0.93
N ALA A 398 27.28 40.24 -1.33
CA ALA A 398 28.31 39.48 -2.05
C ALA A 398 28.96 38.38 -1.19
N SER A 399 29.41 38.71 0.03
CA SER A 399 30.09 37.75 0.92
C SER A 399 29.20 36.58 1.35
N ARG A 400 27.88 36.80 1.42
CA ARG A 400 26.90 35.77 1.76
C ARG A 400 26.36 35.04 0.52
N GLY A 401 26.83 35.37 -0.67
CA GLY A 401 26.36 34.81 -1.94
C GLY A 401 24.86 35.02 -2.17
N LEU A 402 24.26 36.02 -1.51
CA LEU A 402 22.81 36.23 -1.54
C LEU A 402 22.35 36.68 -2.93
N GLY A 403 23.20 37.37 -3.67
CA GLY A 403 22.96 37.73 -5.06
C GLY A 403 22.89 36.51 -5.97
N GLU A 404 23.87 35.60 -5.90
CA GLU A 404 23.83 34.37 -6.69
C GLU A 404 22.68 33.45 -6.26
N ALA A 405 22.45 33.29 -4.95
CA ALA A 405 21.36 32.48 -4.41
C ALA A 405 19.98 32.99 -4.86
N PHE A 406 19.78 34.31 -4.91
CA PHE A 406 18.54 34.89 -5.42
C PHE A 406 18.37 34.65 -6.92
N VAL A 407 19.45 34.78 -7.72
CA VAL A 407 19.41 34.47 -9.16
C VAL A 407 19.13 32.99 -9.42
N GLU A 408 19.72 32.08 -8.64
CA GLU A 408 19.43 30.64 -8.75
C GLU A 408 17.99 30.30 -8.32
N PHE A 409 17.49 30.93 -7.26
CA PHE A 409 16.11 30.79 -6.83
C PHE A 409 15.13 31.26 -7.91
N VAL A 410 15.37 32.41 -8.53
CA VAL A 410 14.53 32.88 -9.64
C VAL A 410 14.61 31.93 -10.85
N LYS A 411 15.77 31.34 -11.13
CA LYS A 411 15.92 30.31 -12.17
C LYS A 411 15.20 29.01 -11.83
N SER A 412 15.13 28.61 -10.55
CA SER A 412 14.44 27.39 -10.12
C SER A 412 12.92 27.50 -10.23
N LEU A 413 12.38 28.73 -10.13
CA LEU A 413 10.97 29.03 -10.35
C LEU A 413 10.57 29.05 -11.83
N ALA A 414 11.53 29.05 -12.76
CA ALA A 414 11.23 29.02 -14.20
C ALA A 414 10.64 27.64 -14.60
N PRO A 415 9.57 27.61 -15.42
CA PRO A 415 8.90 26.36 -15.78
C PRO A 415 9.86 25.38 -16.48
N LYS A 416 10.08 24.22 -15.85
CA LYS A 416 10.94 23.17 -16.42
C LYS A 416 10.37 22.66 -17.75
N THR A 417 11.22 22.58 -18.77
CA THR A 417 10.85 21.95 -20.05
C THR A 417 10.56 20.46 -19.85
N MET A 418 9.73 19.88 -20.73
CA MET A 418 9.39 18.44 -20.69
C MET A 418 10.65 17.55 -20.71
N LYS A 419 11.71 17.99 -21.41
CA LYS A 419 12.99 17.30 -21.50
C LYS A 419 13.76 17.30 -20.16
N GLN A 420 13.69 18.39 -19.39
CA GLN A 420 14.23 18.45 -18.02
C GLN A 420 13.44 17.54 -17.08
N LYS A 421 12.10 17.58 -17.12
CA LYS A 421 11.24 16.74 -16.27
C LYS A 421 11.50 15.24 -16.46
N ILE A 422 11.68 14.80 -17.72
CA ILE A 422 12.01 13.40 -18.04
C ILE A 422 13.42 13.02 -17.54
N LYS A 423 14.36 13.96 -17.54
CA LYS A 423 15.73 13.71 -17.07
C LYS A 423 15.77 13.60 -15.54
N ASP A 424 15.07 14.48 -14.84
CA ASP A 424 14.94 14.46 -13.38
C ASP A 424 14.27 13.14 -12.92
N ALA A 425 13.17 12.75 -13.56
CA ALA A 425 12.49 11.47 -13.27
C ALA A 425 13.38 10.24 -13.50
N LYS A 426 14.32 10.29 -14.46
CA LYS A 426 15.31 9.22 -14.67
C LYS A 426 16.36 9.18 -13.57
N VAL A 427 16.82 10.34 -13.11
CA VAL A 427 17.78 10.43 -12.00
C VAL A 427 17.15 9.93 -10.70
N ASP A 428 15.91 10.33 -10.41
CA ASP A 428 15.16 9.87 -9.24
C ASP A 428 14.93 8.36 -9.29
N ALA A 429 14.59 7.81 -10.48
CA ALA A 429 14.46 6.37 -10.67
C ALA A 429 15.80 5.63 -10.48
N ASP A 430 16.91 6.19 -10.98
CA ASP A 430 18.24 5.60 -10.81
C ASP A 430 18.73 5.66 -9.35
N GLU A 431 18.40 6.74 -8.62
CA GLU A 431 18.73 6.90 -7.21
C GLU A 431 17.89 5.97 -6.32
N TYR A 432 16.58 5.87 -6.59
CA TYR A 432 15.70 4.89 -5.97
C TYR A 432 16.20 3.45 -6.21
N ASN A 433 16.59 3.12 -7.44
CA ASN A 433 17.13 1.81 -7.77
C ASN A 433 18.49 1.53 -7.09
N ARG A 434 19.35 2.54 -6.90
CA ARG A 434 20.59 2.40 -6.13
C ARG A 434 20.31 2.20 -4.64
N GLN A 435 19.40 2.95 -4.05
CA GLN A 435 19.01 2.77 -2.65
C GLN A 435 18.44 1.37 -2.41
N ARG A 436 17.59 0.89 -3.32
CA ARG A 436 17.05 -0.47 -3.26
C ARG A 436 18.13 -1.54 -3.37
N ARG A 437 19.10 -1.39 -4.29
CA ARG A 437 20.25 -2.31 -4.41
C ARG A 437 21.14 -2.30 -3.16
N ASN A 438 21.39 -1.12 -2.58
CA ASN A 438 22.18 -1.01 -1.35
C ASN A 438 21.45 -1.63 -0.14
N GLN A 439 20.13 -1.48 -0.03
CA GLN A 439 19.33 -2.14 1.00
C GLN A 439 19.30 -3.66 0.84
N GLN A 440 19.33 -4.19 -0.40
CA GLN A 440 19.43 -5.62 -0.67
C GLN A 440 20.85 -6.21 -0.48
N ALA A 441 21.90 -5.39 -0.45
CA ALA A 441 23.28 -5.84 -0.21
C ALA A 441 23.66 -5.87 1.30
N LEU A 442 22.92 -5.17 2.16
CA LEU A 442 23.14 -5.18 3.61
C LEU A 442 22.86 -6.53 4.33
N PRO A 443 21.92 -7.39 3.91
CA PRO A 443 21.65 -8.68 4.57
C PRO A 443 22.76 -9.70 4.35
N GLU A 444 23.48 -9.66 3.21
CA GLU A 444 24.55 -10.63 2.93
C GLU A 444 25.82 -10.35 3.74
N LYS A 445 26.19 -9.08 3.95
CA LYS A 445 27.40 -8.73 4.73
C LYS A 445 27.27 -8.96 6.24
N LYS A 446 26.05 -8.91 6.80
CA LYS A 446 25.83 -9.22 8.23
C LYS A 446 25.86 -10.73 8.53
N ARG A 447 25.61 -11.60 7.53
CA ARG A 447 25.68 -13.06 7.73
C ARG A 447 27.12 -13.58 7.88
N TRP A 448 28.10 -12.95 7.23
CA TRP A 448 29.51 -13.40 7.27
C TRP A 448 30.33 -12.86 8.45
N GLN A 449 29.77 -11.99 9.31
CA GLN A 449 30.47 -11.49 10.51
C GLN A 449 29.97 -12.13 11.82
N GLN A 450 29.01 -13.06 11.76
CA GLN A 450 28.56 -13.84 12.92
C GLN A 450 29.10 -15.28 12.92
N GLU A 451 29.91 -15.68 11.93
CA GLU A 451 30.51 -17.03 11.81
C GLU A 451 32.06 -17.03 11.89
N LEU A 452 32.68 -15.97 12.41
CA LEU A 452 34.10 -15.90 12.81
C LEU A 452 34.18 -15.26 14.19
#